data_AF-M6RFE6-F1
#
_entry.id   AF-M6RFE6-F1
#
_cell.length_a   1.000
_cell.length_b   1.000
_cell.length_c   1.000
_cell.angle_alpha   90.00
_cell.angle_beta   90.00
_cell.angle_gamma   90.00
#
_symmetry.space_group_name_H-M   'P 1'
#
loop_
_entity.id
_entity.type
_entity.pdbx_description
1 polymer ?
#
loop_
_entity_poly.entity_id
_entity_poly.type
_entity_poly.pdbx_seq_one_letter_code
_entity_poly.pdbx_strand_id
1 'polypeptide(L)'
;MKNRVANRIVLILFLGINLPLFSESPALELSKTVDPIWLILCAALVFFMQAGFLMLETGLSRLKNTINVAVKNLMDYIVGTIAFFSVGFALMFGLSYEGWIGTNHFF
;
A
#
# COMPACT_ATOMS: atom_id res chain seq x y z
N MET A 1 10.54 49.76 19.72
CA MET A 1 10.57 49.30 18.30
C MET A 1 11.23 47.93 18.07
N LYS A 2 12.12 47.45 18.95
CA LYS A 2 12.88 46.18 18.79
C LYS A 2 12.01 44.92 18.62
N ASN A 3 10.88 44.82 19.33
CA ASN A 3 10.01 43.63 19.29
C ASN A 3 9.15 43.52 18.02
N ARG A 4 8.79 44.64 17.37
CA ARG A 4 8.02 44.59 16.11
C ARG A 4 8.86 44.12 14.93
N VAL A 5 10.16 44.42 14.93
CA VAL A 5 11.10 43.95 13.90
C VAL A 5 11.45 42.48 14.12
N ALA A 6 11.68 42.06 15.37
CA ALA A 6 11.90 40.66 15.71
C ALA A 6 10.70 39.77 15.33
N ASN A 7 9.46 40.20 15.61
CA ASN A 7 8.26 39.46 15.20
C ASN A 7 8.12 39.38 13.68
N ARG A 8 8.49 40.43 12.92
CA ARG A 8 8.47 40.38 11.44
C ARG A 8 9.56 39.47 10.87
N ILE A 9 10.74 39.40 11.49
CA ILE A 9 11.82 38.48 11.11
C ILE A 9 11.42 37.03 11.39
N VAL A 10 10.85 36.74 12.57
CA VAL A 10 10.32 35.40 12.90
C VAL A 10 9.18 35.02 11.96
N LEU A 11 8.31 35.96 11.59
CA LEU A 11 7.23 35.74 10.62
C LEU A 11 7.77 35.43 9.21
N ILE A 12 8.84 36.09 8.76
CA ILE A 12 9.50 35.81 7.47
C ILE A 12 10.22 34.46 7.50
N LEU A 13 10.81 34.07 8.64
CA LEU A 13 11.41 32.74 8.84
C LEU A 13 10.34 31.63 8.83
N PHE A 14 9.19 31.84 9.48
CA PHE A 14 8.07 30.89 9.49
C PHE A 14 7.32 30.81 8.15
N LEU A 15 7.16 31.94 7.45
CA LEU A 15 6.53 31.99 6.11
C LEU A 15 7.49 31.55 4.99
N GLY A 16 8.79 31.77 5.14
CA GLY A 16 9.81 31.37 4.16
C GLY A 16 10.06 29.86 4.11
N ILE A 17 9.80 29.14 5.21
CA ILE A 17 9.79 27.67 5.26
C ILE A 17 8.55 27.10 4.53
N ASN A 18 7.44 27.85 4.49
CA ASN A 18 6.18 27.44 3.84
C ASN A 18 6.03 28.00 2.41
N LEU A 19 7.09 28.58 1.85
CA LEU A 19 7.07 29.02 0.46
C LEU A 19 7.44 27.82 -0.41
N PRO A 20 6.60 27.41 -1.39
CA PRO A 20 6.97 26.37 -2.35
C PRO A 20 7.97 26.95 -3.37
N LEU A 21 9.13 27.38 -2.88
CA LEU A 21 10.19 28.05 -3.65
C LEU A 21 11.20 27.05 -4.23
N PHE A 22 11.07 25.77 -3.89
CA PHE A 22 11.64 24.71 -4.71
C PHE A 22 10.53 24.23 -5.62
N SER A 23 10.62 24.54 -6.92
CA SER A 23 9.99 23.68 -7.91
C SER A 23 10.43 22.27 -7.56
N GLU A 24 9.49 21.41 -7.17
CA GLU A 24 9.72 19.96 -7.08
C GLU A 24 10.60 19.59 -8.28
N SER A 25 11.75 18.98 -8.02
CA SER A 25 12.69 18.67 -9.11
C SER A 25 11.91 17.91 -10.19
N PRO A 26 12.14 18.15 -11.50
CA PRO A 26 11.36 17.48 -12.54
C PRO A 26 11.41 15.95 -12.45
N ALA A 27 12.46 15.42 -11.81
CA ALA A 27 12.57 14.01 -11.48
C ALA A 27 11.52 13.53 -10.45
N LEU A 28 11.17 14.33 -9.45
CA LEU A 28 10.20 13.95 -8.41
C LEU A 28 8.75 13.91 -8.94
N GLU A 29 8.39 14.85 -9.81
CA GLU A 29 7.08 14.83 -10.48
C GLU A 29 6.93 13.60 -11.41
N LEU A 30 8.02 13.19 -12.06
CA LEU A 30 8.05 11.96 -12.84
C LEU A 30 7.88 10.72 -11.95
N SER A 31 8.60 10.65 -10.81
CA SER A 31 8.48 9.54 -9.85
C SER A 31 7.07 9.38 -9.30
N LYS A 32 6.37 10.47 -8.97
CA LYS A 32 4.95 10.42 -8.53
C LYS A 32 4.03 9.72 -9.53
N THR A 33 4.37 9.74 -10.82
CA THR A 33 3.58 9.11 -11.88
C THR A 33 4.06 7.69 -12.19
N VAL A 34 5.39 7.47 -12.20
CA VAL A 34 5.99 6.18 -12.60
C VAL A 34 5.92 5.13 -11.48
N ASP A 35 6.10 5.53 -10.22
CA ASP A 35 6.15 4.60 -9.08
C ASP A 35 4.84 3.82 -8.88
N PRO A 36 3.63 4.43 -8.98
CA PRO A 36 2.37 3.69 -8.90
C PRO A 36 2.18 2.72 -10.06
N ILE A 37 2.62 3.07 -11.28
CA ILE A 37 2.54 2.19 -12.45
C ILE A 37 3.39 0.95 -12.21
N TRP A 38 4.61 1.14 -11.71
CA TRP A 38 5.50 0.05 -11.33
C TRP A 38 4.88 -0.81 -10.22
N LEU A 39 4.29 -0.19 -9.20
CA LEU A 39 3.64 -0.90 -8.09
C LEU A 39 2.50 -1.79 -8.57
N ILE A 40 1.63 -1.30 -9.47
CA ILE A 40 0.53 -2.08 -10.06
C ILE A 40 1.07 -3.25 -10.89
N LEU A 41 2.16 -3.04 -11.64
CA LEU A 41 2.82 -4.12 -12.39
C LEU A 41 3.35 -5.21 -11.43
N CYS A 42 4.04 -4.82 -10.37
CA CYS A 42 4.51 -5.75 -9.35
C CYS A 42 3.35 -6.50 -8.68
N ALA A 43 2.25 -5.81 -8.36
CA ALA A 43 1.05 -6.43 -7.80
C ALA A 43 0.43 -7.47 -8.75
N ALA A 44 0.40 -7.20 -10.06
CA ALA A 44 -0.08 -8.14 -11.08
C ALA A 44 0.80 -9.40 -11.16
N LEU A 45 2.12 -9.26 -11.04
CA LEU A 45 3.04 -10.41 -10.99
C LEU A 45 2.81 -11.28 -9.74
N VAL A 46 2.59 -10.65 -8.58
CA VAL A 46 2.27 -11.37 -7.33
C VAL A 46 0.90 -12.05 -7.42
N PHE A 47 -0.09 -11.44 -8.05
CA PHE A 47 -1.38 -12.09 -8.30
C PHE A 47 -1.22 -13.39 -9.09
N PHE A 48 -0.31 -13.42 -10.07
CA PHE A 48 -0.01 -14.62 -10.84
C PHE A 48 0.58 -15.78 -10.00
N MET A 49 1.16 -15.49 -8.83
CA MET A 49 1.64 -16.54 -7.92
C MET A 49 0.51 -17.44 -7.41
N GLN A 50 -0.71 -16.91 -7.25
CA GLN A 50 -1.87 -17.69 -6.81
C GLN A 50 -2.27 -18.73 -7.85
N ALA A 51 -2.22 -18.36 -9.14
CA ALA A 51 -2.41 -19.30 -10.24
C ALA A 51 -1.29 -20.34 -10.32
N GLY A 52 -0.05 -19.93 -10.04
CA GLY A 52 1.11 -20.82 -9.95
C GLY A 52 0.94 -21.91 -8.87
N PHE A 53 0.57 -21.53 -7.65
CA PHE A 53 0.33 -22.49 -6.56
C PHE A 53 -0.82 -23.44 -6.88
N LEU A 54 -1.91 -22.91 -7.44
CA LEU A 54 -3.03 -23.75 -7.87
C LEU A 54 -2.59 -24.81 -8.87
N MET A 55 -1.79 -24.46 -9.88
CA MET A 55 -1.29 -25.42 -10.88
C MET A 55 -0.30 -26.45 -10.27
N LEU A 56 0.57 -26.02 -9.36
CA LEU A 56 1.52 -26.92 -8.71
C LEU A 56 0.84 -27.91 -7.76
N GLU A 57 -0.05 -27.45 -6.89
CA GLU A 57 -0.74 -28.31 -5.93
C GLU A 57 -1.73 -29.27 -6.61
N THR A 58 -2.43 -28.80 -7.65
CA THR A 58 -3.30 -29.66 -8.44
C THR A 58 -2.51 -30.67 -9.27
N GLY A 59 -1.38 -30.27 -9.85
CA GLY A 59 -0.51 -31.15 -10.63
C GLY A 59 0.19 -32.24 -9.82
N LEU A 60 0.50 -31.99 -8.55
CA LEU A 60 1.09 -32.97 -7.63
C LEU A 60 0.03 -33.82 -6.90
N SER A 61 -1.24 -33.43 -6.96
CA SER A 61 -2.33 -34.17 -6.34
C SER A 61 -2.70 -35.43 -7.13
N ARG A 62 -3.25 -36.44 -6.44
CA ARG A 62 -3.80 -37.62 -7.11
C ARG A 62 -5.02 -37.22 -7.94
N LEU A 63 -5.12 -37.74 -9.16
CA LEU A 63 -6.18 -37.45 -10.15
C LEU A 63 -7.60 -37.45 -9.57
N LYS A 64 -7.91 -38.38 -8.65
CA LYS A 64 -9.23 -38.50 -8.02
C LYS A 64 -9.62 -37.32 -7.12
N ASN A 65 -8.65 -36.52 -6.67
CA ASN A 65 -8.86 -35.43 -5.70
C ASN A 65 -8.40 -34.05 -6.24
N THR A 66 -7.92 -33.99 -7.48
CA THR A 66 -7.37 -32.78 -8.10
C THR A 66 -8.35 -31.61 -8.11
N ILE A 67 -9.63 -31.88 -8.42
CA ILE A 67 -10.68 -30.85 -8.43
C ILE A 67 -10.88 -30.27 -7.02
N ASN A 68 -10.89 -31.12 -6.00
CA ASN A 68 -11.08 -30.69 -4.63
C ASN A 68 -9.91 -29.84 -4.10
N VAL A 69 -8.68 -30.10 -4.57
CA VAL A 69 -7.51 -29.27 -4.27
C VAL A 69 -7.56 -27.92 -5.02
N ALA A 70 -7.96 -27.93 -6.29
CA ALA A 70 -8.11 -26.73 -7.11
C ALA A 70 -9.12 -25.75 -6.50
N VAL A 71 -10.29 -26.26 -6.09
CA VAL A 71 -11.37 -25.46 -5.51
C VAL A 71 -10.94 -24.84 -4.18
N LYS A 72 -10.20 -25.56 -3.33
CA LYS A 72 -9.70 -25.00 -2.07
C LYS A 72 -8.73 -23.85 -2.29
N ASN A 73 -7.75 -24.02 -3.17
CA ASN A 73 -6.81 -22.96 -3.51
C ASN A 73 -7.51 -21.71 -4.07
N LEU A 74 -8.52 -21.90 -4.92
CA LEU A 74 -9.30 -20.78 -5.44
C LEU A 74 -10.14 -20.10 -4.34
N MET A 75 -10.74 -20.87 -3.44
CA MET A 75 -11.50 -20.35 -2.31
C MET A 75 -10.61 -19.58 -1.33
N ASP A 76 -9.41 -20.06 -1.06
CA ASP A 76 -8.43 -19.38 -0.20
C ASP A 76 -8.03 -18.02 -0.79
N TYR A 77 -7.87 -17.94 -2.12
CA TYR A 77 -7.66 -16.67 -2.79
C TYR A 77 -8.85 -15.70 -2.62
N ILE A 78 -10.07 -16.15 -2.94
CA ILE A 78 -11.27 -15.29 -2.88
C ILE A 78 -11.54 -14.80 -1.45
N VAL A 79 -11.57 -15.73 -0.49
CA VAL A 79 -11.84 -15.42 0.91
C VAL A 79 -10.71 -14.58 1.49
N GLY A 80 -9.46 -14.88 1.16
CA GLY A 80 -8.30 -14.10 1.55
C GLY A 80 -8.35 -12.65 1.06
N THR A 81 -8.71 -12.43 -0.21
CA THR A 81 -8.85 -11.06 -0.75
C THR A 81 -9.97 -10.28 -0.04
N ILE A 82 -11.13 -10.90 0.19
CA ILE A 82 -12.26 -10.24 0.89
C ILE A 82 -11.90 -9.94 2.35
N ALA A 83 -11.25 -10.88 3.05
CA ALA A 83 -10.79 -10.69 4.41
C ALA A 83 -9.73 -9.58 4.51
N PHE A 84 -8.81 -9.51 3.55
CA PHE A 84 -7.81 -8.45 3.49
C PHE A 84 -8.43 -7.08 3.22
N PHE A 85 -9.41 -7.00 2.31
CA PHE A 85 -10.12 -5.74 2.04
C PHE A 85 -10.92 -5.24 3.25
N SER A 86 -11.67 -6.13 3.91
CA SER A 86 -12.57 -5.75 5.01
C SER A 86 -11.83 -5.37 6.30
N VAL A 87 -10.82 -6.15 6.70
CA VAL A 87 -10.16 -5.99 8.01
C VAL A 87 -8.64 -5.95 7.88
N GLY A 88 -8.05 -6.70 6.95
CA GLY A 88 -6.59 -6.82 6.84
C GLY A 88 -5.87 -5.50 6.53
N PHE A 89 -6.41 -4.68 5.63
CA PHE A 89 -5.84 -3.38 5.30
C PHE A 89 -5.87 -2.44 6.50
N ALA A 90 -7.00 -2.39 7.22
CA ALA A 90 -7.18 -1.59 8.42
C ALA A 90 -6.18 -1.96 9.52
N LEU A 91 -5.96 -3.26 9.73
CA LEU A 91 -5.05 -3.73 10.76
C LEU A 91 -3.58 -3.46 10.43
N MET A 92 -3.19 -3.54 9.15
CA MET A 92 -1.80 -3.43 8.71
C MET A 92 -1.37 -1.98 8.43
N PHE A 93 -2.24 -1.19 7.78
CA PHE A 93 -1.94 0.19 7.35
C PHE A 93 -2.78 1.24 8.08
N GLY A 94 -3.66 0.84 9.01
CA GLY A 94 -4.41 1.77 9.83
C GLY A 94 -3.56 2.54 10.81
N LEU A 95 -4.14 3.61 11.38
CA LEU A 95 -3.48 4.39 12.43
C LEU A 95 -3.10 3.49 13.61
N SER A 96 -1.81 3.49 13.93
CA SER A 96 -1.26 2.57 14.92
C SER A 96 -1.68 2.96 16.34
N TYR A 97 -2.35 2.04 17.03
CA TYR A 97 -2.54 2.09 18.46
C TYR A 97 -1.30 1.50 19.14
N GLU A 98 -0.50 2.37 19.76
CA GLU A 98 0.73 2.02 20.50
C GLU A 98 1.76 1.19 19.70
N GLY A 99 1.67 1.22 18.36
CA GLY A 99 2.56 0.47 17.46
C GLY A 99 2.22 -1.01 17.24
N TRP A 100 1.10 -1.50 17.80
CA TRP A 100 0.72 -2.91 17.71
C TRP A 100 -0.36 -3.19 16.67
N ILE A 101 -1.39 -2.35 16.59
CA ILE A 101 -2.60 -2.62 15.77
C ILE A 101 -3.06 -1.34 15.08
N GLY A 102 -3.40 -1.42 13.79
CA GLY A 102 -4.12 -0.36 13.08
C GLY A 102 -5.61 -0.30 13.48
N THR A 103 -6.10 0.89 13.84
CA THR A 103 -7.48 1.07 14.36
C THR A 103 -8.44 1.77 13.40
N ASN A 104 -7.96 2.20 12.23
CA ASN A 104 -8.73 2.99 11.26
C ASN A 104 -8.55 2.42 9.85
N HIS A 105 -9.41 2.83 8.90
CA HIS A 105 -9.49 2.31 7.51
C HIS A 105 -10.09 0.89 7.38
N PHE A 106 -11.11 0.59 8.18
CA PHE A 106 -12.00 -0.55 7.91
C PHE A 106 -12.91 -0.21 6.72
N PHE A 107 -12.84 -1.05 5.68
CA PHE A 107 -13.50 -0.89 4.37
C PHE A 107 -12.99 0.29 3.51
#